data_AF-A0A940QQS2-F1
#
_entry.id   AF-A0A940QQS2-F1
#
_cell.length_a   1.000
_cell.length_b   1.000
_cell.length_c   1.000
_cell.angle_alpha   90.00
_cell.angle_beta   90.00
_cell.angle_gamma   90.00
#
_symmetry.space_group_name_H-M   'P 1'
#
loop_
_entity.id
_entity.type
_entity.pdbx_description
1 polymer ?
#
loop_
_entity_poly.entity_id
_entity_poly.type
_entity_poly.pdbx_seq_one_letter_code
_entity_poly.pdbx_strand_id
1 'polypeptide(L)'
;MIVINIYDFDSVKDPFIQKKILEEGRKLYSKNCITSGELSIDGSYTFWLKPEDNHYYGTRTYITVTDDGDVSDTYCSCQYVHNRELCRHQAACLFYIKDNFKNDLEKRRKAVFNHLMNDLEVDDADDETPLEPVKRIIPVITTKDREIQCSLKAGGEKLYAVSSIPDLKAAFESEMPLQYGKKCVMIHRYSDLDEDSRRLLEVCFYIYTSVVLDLAKTRNKAPKKHITVRGKNLDVFFRLFNGREVEIDGMMYSVRFKNPHIDAEIVRADENGYAIRILSYPECYGTGKRCCFIDHEKRRVYITDTGFSGTTLKLINICSQMKSLYISNDNMSAFYSGVLKPVLKYIDIRGADKLEEYAPPELEAHLYIDCVDDGISARPEFVYGDRKFSGFYDQKKNPFCDYKAERLIKNTFLKFFTEQSVTDPDTWFLHGDNNLFELLTSGLNELESCMEVFVSDAFKKIGVRAPVRPAIGIRPSGSLLALDITAEGYTTGELVEMLKSYRRGAKYHRLKDGSFALLTDAMTELSDVAENLNISEKQLLKENLKVPKYRMLYLDSLKKNCENLRINRSADFKK
;
A
#
# COMPACT_ATOMS: atom_id res chain seq x y z
N MET A 1 -14.70 -8.84 -42.45
CA MET A 1 -14.16 -7.70 -41.68
C MET A 1 -14.51 -6.46 -42.46
N ILE A 2 -15.25 -5.55 -41.85
CA ILE A 2 -15.72 -4.30 -42.49
C ILE A 2 -14.53 -3.35 -42.51
N VAL A 3 -14.17 -2.84 -43.69
CA VAL A 3 -13.02 -1.94 -43.86
C VAL A 3 -13.57 -0.52 -43.97
N ILE A 4 -13.35 0.28 -42.93
CA ILE A 4 -13.70 1.70 -42.92
C ILE A 4 -12.55 2.44 -43.61
N ASN A 5 -12.82 3.19 -44.67
CA ASN A 5 -11.79 3.97 -45.35
C ASN A 5 -11.89 5.46 -44.96
N ILE A 6 -10.76 6.06 -44.60
CA ILE A 6 -10.71 7.44 -44.09
C ILE A 6 -11.15 8.49 -45.12
N TYR A 7 -11.17 8.16 -46.42
CA TYR A 7 -11.53 9.10 -47.46
C TYR A 7 -13.05 9.25 -47.64
N ASP A 8 -13.84 8.21 -47.34
CA ASP A 8 -15.26 8.14 -47.68
C ASP A 8 -16.20 7.70 -46.53
N PHE A 9 -15.67 7.50 -45.32
CA PHE A 9 -16.46 7.14 -44.11
C PHE A 9 -17.56 8.16 -43.74
N ASP A 10 -17.51 9.39 -44.26
CA ASP A 10 -18.50 10.45 -44.03
C ASP A 10 -19.54 10.56 -45.16
N SER A 11 -19.52 9.63 -46.12
CA SER A 11 -20.52 9.55 -47.18
C SER A 11 -21.80 8.86 -46.71
N VAL A 12 -22.97 9.35 -47.16
CA VAL A 12 -24.33 8.91 -46.72
C VAL A 12 -24.66 7.46 -47.12
N LYS A 13 -23.71 6.72 -47.70
CA LYS A 13 -23.89 5.36 -48.21
C LYS A 13 -23.32 4.27 -47.30
N ASP A 14 -22.59 4.61 -46.24
CA ASP A 14 -22.06 3.59 -45.31
C ASP A 14 -23.18 3.09 -44.38
N PRO A 15 -23.65 1.83 -44.53
CA PRO A 15 -24.76 1.29 -43.74
C PRO A 15 -24.43 1.09 -42.26
N PHE A 16 -23.16 1.21 -41.86
CA PHE A 16 -22.65 0.75 -40.57
C PHE A 16 -22.21 1.88 -39.63
N ILE A 17 -22.24 3.13 -40.09
CA ILE A 17 -21.96 4.28 -39.24
C ILE A 17 -23.24 5.10 -39.07
N GLN A 18 -23.76 5.16 -37.83
CA GLN A 18 -24.94 5.95 -37.55
C GLN A 18 -24.67 7.43 -37.86
N LYS A 19 -25.49 8.03 -38.73
CA LYS A 19 -25.38 9.44 -39.12
C LYS A 19 -25.28 10.39 -37.93
N LYS A 20 -25.99 10.08 -36.84
CA LYS A 20 -25.95 10.82 -35.58
C LYS A 20 -24.55 10.85 -34.94
N ILE A 21 -23.81 9.73 -35.00
CA ILE A 21 -22.46 9.61 -34.43
C ILE A 21 -21.45 10.43 -35.24
N LEU A 22 -21.57 10.45 -36.58
CA LEU A 22 -20.74 11.29 -37.44
C LEU A 22 -21.00 12.78 -37.20
N GLU A 23 -22.26 13.19 -37.01
CA GLU A 23 -22.61 14.57 -36.70
C GLU A 23 -22.07 15.01 -35.32
N GLU A 24 -22.14 14.15 -34.31
CA GLU A 24 -21.56 14.40 -32.99
C GLU A 24 -20.02 14.44 -33.04
N GLY A 25 -19.39 13.51 -33.74
CA GLY A 25 -17.94 13.49 -33.94
C GLY A 25 -17.43 14.72 -34.69
N ARG A 26 -18.14 15.16 -35.74
CA ARG A 26 -17.82 16.39 -36.49
C ARG A 26 -17.92 17.63 -35.60
N LYS A 27 -18.88 17.70 -34.68
CA LYS A 27 -19.00 18.79 -33.69
C LYS A 27 -17.85 18.79 -32.68
N LEU A 28 -17.37 17.63 -32.26
CA LEU A 28 -16.23 17.52 -31.36
C LEU A 28 -14.92 17.93 -32.03
N TYR A 29 -14.75 17.54 -33.30
CA TYR A 29 -13.62 17.96 -34.11
C TYR A 29 -13.60 19.49 -34.32
N SER A 30 -14.73 20.08 -34.73
CA SER A 30 -14.82 21.53 -35.00
C SER A 30 -14.65 22.41 -33.75
N LYS A 31 -14.89 21.87 -32.55
CA LYS A 31 -14.65 22.53 -31.27
C LYS A 31 -13.20 22.44 -30.77
N ASN A 32 -12.26 21.88 -31.56
CA ASN A 32 -10.86 21.64 -31.15
C ASN A 32 -10.75 20.85 -29.83
N CYS A 33 -11.60 19.83 -29.65
CA CYS A 33 -11.59 18.98 -28.47
C CYS A 33 -10.43 17.96 -28.48
N ILE A 34 -9.76 17.77 -29.61
CA ILE A 34 -8.55 16.94 -29.73
C ILE A 34 -7.34 17.76 -29.27
N THR A 35 -6.70 17.34 -28.17
CA THR A 35 -5.63 18.09 -27.51
C THR A 35 -4.22 17.73 -27.98
N SER A 36 -4.03 16.50 -28.46
CA SER A 36 -2.83 16.02 -29.13
C SER A 36 -3.15 14.76 -29.93
N GLY A 37 -2.49 14.61 -31.07
CA GLY A 37 -2.47 13.41 -31.90
C GLY A 37 -1.02 13.02 -32.16
N GLU A 38 -0.61 11.83 -31.72
CA GLU A 38 0.71 11.26 -32.00
C GLU A 38 0.57 10.15 -33.05
N LEU A 39 1.37 10.19 -34.11
CA LEU A 39 1.46 9.15 -35.13
C LEU A 39 2.73 8.33 -34.92
N SER A 40 2.56 7.02 -34.80
CA SER A 40 3.63 6.04 -34.72
C SER A 40 4.07 5.54 -36.10
N ILE A 41 5.29 4.96 -36.15
CA ILE A 41 5.91 4.42 -37.38
C ILE A 41 5.11 3.23 -37.95
N ASP A 42 4.39 2.50 -37.10
CA ASP A 42 3.51 1.38 -37.46
C ASP A 42 2.17 1.81 -38.08
N GLY A 43 1.88 3.12 -38.15
CA GLY A 43 0.61 3.63 -38.69
C GLY A 43 -0.48 3.80 -37.63
N SER A 44 -0.13 3.66 -36.35
CA SER A 44 -1.05 3.84 -35.23
C SER A 44 -1.12 5.32 -34.81
N TYR A 45 -2.33 5.87 -34.76
CA TYR A 45 -2.62 7.19 -34.20
C TYR A 45 -3.12 7.08 -32.77
N THR A 46 -2.55 7.89 -31.87
CA THR A 46 -3.02 8.04 -30.48
C THR A 46 -3.53 9.45 -30.24
N PHE A 47 -4.79 9.57 -29.84
CA PHE A 47 -5.46 10.83 -29.58
C PHE A 47 -5.88 11.01 -28.13
N TRP A 48 -5.83 12.26 -27.69
CA TRP A 48 -6.28 12.70 -26.38
C TRP A 48 -7.36 13.76 -26.50
N LEU A 49 -8.57 13.46 -26.04
CA LEU A 49 -9.70 14.38 -26.11
C LEU A 49 -9.95 15.04 -24.74
N LYS A 50 -10.30 16.33 -24.77
CA LYS A 50 -10.67 17.09 -23.56
C LYS A 50 -11.86 16.42 -22.84
N PRO A 51 -11.89 16.46 -21.50
CA PRO A 51 -13.07 16.05 -20.75
C PRO A 51 -14.30 16.88 -21.15
N GLU A 52 -15.43 16.21 -21.34
CA GLU A 52 -16.74 16.85 -21.54
C GLU A 52 -17.41 17.14 -20.18
N ASP A 53 -18.32 18.11 -20.14
CA ASP A 53 -19.08 18.51 -18.95
C ASP A 53 -19.76 17.27 -18.32
N ASN A 54 -19.22 16.81 -17.18
CA ASN A 54 -19.52 15.59 -16.38
C ASN A 54 -18.45 14.49 -16.32
N HIS A 55 -17.29 14.62 -16.97
CA HIS A 55 -16.19 13.64 -16.85
C HIS A 55 -14.91 14.30 -16.33
N TYR A 56 -14.35 13.77 -15.24
CA TYR A 56 -13.10 14.29 -14.63
C TYR A 56 -11.83 13.93 -15.43
N TYR A 57 -11.91 12.96 -16.36
CA TYR A 57 -10.76 12.43 -17.10
C TYR A 57 -10.97 12.57 -18.62
N GLY A 58 -9.91 12.93 -19.34
CA GLY A 58 -9.92 12.98 -20.81
C GLY A 58 -10.05 11.58 -21.43
N THR A 59 -10.62 11.51 -22.64
CA THR A 59 -10.80 10.23 -23.35
C THR A 59 -9.58 9.95 -24.23
N ARG A 60 -9.08 8.70 -24.21
CA ARG A 60 -7.99 8.26 -25.09
C ARG A 60 -8.55 7.39 -26.22
N THR A 61 -8.12 7.67 -27.44
CA THR A 61 -8.58 6.97 -28.65
C THR A 61 -7.38 6.54 -29.49
N TYR A 62 -7.42 5.31 -29.99
CA TYR A 62 -6.40 4.69 -30.82
C TYR A 62 -7.03 4.27 -32.15
N ILE A 63 -6.39 4.62 -33.26
CA ILE A 63 -6.84 4.26 -34.59
C ILE A 63 -5.61 3.89 -35.41
N THR A 64 -5.56 2.66 -35.93
CA THR A 64 -4.50 2.23 -36.85
C THR A 64 -5.03 2.28 -38.27
N VAL A 65 -4.27 2.92 -39.16
CA VAL A 65 -4.64 3.12 -40.55
C VAL A 65 -3.53 2.61 -41.46
N THR A 66 -3.90 1.84 -42.48
CA THR A 66 -2.97 1.37 -43.51
C THR A 66 -2.58 2.50 -44.44
N ASP A 67 -1.54 2.30 -45.24
CA ASP A 67 -1.07 3.29 -46.23
C ASP A 67 -2.12 3.59 -47.32
N ASP A 68 -3.04 2.65 -47.57
CA ASP A 68 -4.16 2.79 -48.50
C ASP A 68 -5.35 3.58 -47.91
N GLY A 69 -5.26 3.98 -46.63
CA GLY A 69 -6.29 4.73 -45.93
C GLY A 69 -7.36 3.86 -45.26
N ASP A 70 -7.13 2.55 -45.19
CA ASP A 70 -8.06 1.63 -44.54
C ASP A 70 -7.80 1.55 -43.04
N VAL A 71 -8.85 1.68 -42.24
CA VAL A 71 -8.77 1.55 -40.79
C VAL A 71 -8.70 0.07 -40.41
N SER A 72 -7.58 -0.36 -39.84
CA SER A 72 -7.33 -1.76 -39.49
C SER A 72 -7.75 -2.09 -38.05
N ASP A 73 -7.61 -1.14 -37.13
CA ASP A 73 -8.03 -1.30 -35.74
C ASP A 73 -8.46 0.04 -35.12
N THR A 74 -9.43 -0.01 -34.19
CA THR A 74 -9.88 1.17 -33.46
C THR A 74 -10.24 0.83 -32.02
N TYR A 75 -9.80 1.65 -31.08
CA TYR A 75 -10.15 1.53 -29.66
C TYR A 75 -10.41 2.90 -29.05
N CYS A 76 -11.36 2.97 -28.11
CA CYS A 76 -11.66 4.17 -27.37
C CYS A 76 -11.98 3.85 -25.91
N SER A 77 -11.46 4.65 -24.98
CA SER A 77 -11.61 4.44 -23.54
C SER A 77 -12.93 4.97 -22.96
N CYS A 78 -13.94 5.30 -23.78
CA CYS A 78 -15.22 5.84 -23.30
C CYS A 78 -16.19 4.74 -22.84
N GLN A 79 -17.06 5.04 -21.87
CA GLN A 79 -18.05 4.08 -21.32
C GLN A 79 -19.12 3.60 -22.32
N TYR A 80 -19.20 4.20 -23.51
CA TYR A 80 -20.22 3.94 -24.53
C TYR A 80 -19.81 2.90 -25.60
N VAL A 81 -18.79 2.07 -25.35
CA VAL A 81 -18.45 0.96 -26.28
C VAL A 81 -19.44 -0.19 -26.07
N HIS A 82 -20.63 -0.07 -26.66
CA HIS A 82 -21.56 -1.19 -26.84
C HIS A 82 -21.52 -1.65 -28.30
N ASN A 83 -21.21 -2.94 -28.50
CA ASN A 83 -21.35 -3.67 -29.77
C ASN A 83 -20.64 -3.09 -31.00
N ARG A 84 -19.30 -3.20 -31.10
CA ARG A 84 -18.53 -3.10 -32.37
C ARG A 84 -18.79 -1.86 -33.26
N GLU A 85 -19.50 -0.85 -32.79
CA GLU A 85 -19.81 0.39 -33.50
C GLU A 85 -18.83 1.50 -33.07
N LEU A 86 -18.49 2.38 -34.02
CA LEU A 86 -17.67 3.56 -33.75
C LEU A 86 -18.38 4.49 -32.76
N CYS A 87 -17.67 4.98 -31.75
CA CYS A 87 -18.17 6.05 -30.90
C CYS A 87 -17.91 7.44 -31.51
N ARG A 88 -18.58 8.48 -30.99
CA ARG A 88 -18.41 9.87 -31.42
C ARG A 88 -16.96 10.38 -31.31
N HIS A 89 -16.18 9.89 -30.35
CA HIS A 89 -14.76 10.24 -30.19
C HIS A 89 -13.90 9.64 -31.31
N GLN A 90 -14.17 8.38 -31.69
CA GLN A 90 -13.50 7.74 -32.83
C GLN A 90 -13.86 8.46 -34.13
N ALA A 91 -15.14 8.82 -34.32
CA ALA A 91 -15.56 9.62 -35.46
C ALA A 91 -14.85 10.99 -35.54
N ALA A 92 -14.68 11.68 -34.40
CA ALA A 92 -13.92 12.94 -34.35
C ALA A 92 -12.45 12.74 -34.75
N CYS A 93 -11.82 11.66 -34.30
CA CYS A 93 -10.45 11.32 -34.66
C CYS A 93 -10.32 10.93 -36.14
N LEU A 94 -11.31 10.25 -36.73
CA LEU A 94 -11.32 9.95 -38.17
C LEU A 94 -11.40 11.21 -39.02
N PHE A 95 -12.15 12.25 -38.60
CA PHE A 95 -12.13 13.55 -39.29
C PHE A 95 -10.76 14.23 -39.21
N TYR A 96 -10.09 14.17 -38.05
CA TYR A 96 -8.72 14.68 -37.91
C TYR A 96 -7.75 13.93 -38.85
N ILE A 97 -7.83 12.59 -38.88
CA ILE A 97 -6.98 11.79 -39.76
C ILE A 97 -7.26 12.15 -41.22
N LYS A 98 -8.52 12.20 -41.65
CA LYS A 98 -8.89 12.56 -43.02
C LYS A 98 -8.26 13.87 -43.50
N ASP A 99 -8.26 14.90 -42.65
CA ASP A 99 -7.72 16.22 -42.99
C ASP A 99 -6.17 16.24 -43.01
N ASN A 100 -5.50 15.37 -42.26
CA ASN A 100 -4.05 15.38 -42.08
C ASN A 100 -3.31 14.20 -42.73
N PHE A 101 -4.02 13.17 -43.20
CA PHE A 101 -3.46 11.87 -43.56
C PHE A 101 -2.37 11.95 -44.62
N LYS A 102 -2.54 12.79 -45.66
CA LYS A 102 -1.51 12.94 -46.71
C LYS A 102 -0.19 13.46 -46.15
N ASN A 103 -0.25 14.51 -45.32
CA ASN A 103 0.95 15.10 -44.70
C ASN A 103 1.58 14.14 -43.68
N ASP A 104 0.74 13.42 -42.94
CA ASP A 104 1.18 12.48 -41.91
C ASP A 104 1.79 11.21 -42.52
N LEU A 105 1.26 10.74 -43.66
CA LEU A 105 1.83 9.65 -44.45
C LEU A 105 3.20 10.04 -45.04
N GLU A 106 3.37 11.26 -45.54
CA GLU A 106 4.69 11.74 -46.00
C GLU A 106 5.71 11.82 -44.86
N LYS A 107 5.32 12.36 -43.68
CA LYS A 107 6.18 12.38 -42.49
C LYS A 107 6.57 10.97 -42.05
N ARG A 108 5.61 10.04 -42.05
CA ARG A 108 5.84 8.62 -41.71
C ARG A 108 6.77 7.97 -42.71
N ARG A 109 6.56 8.12 -44.02
CA ARG A 109 7.46 7.60 -45.06
C ARG A 109 8.87 8.16 -44.92
N LYS A 110 9.01 9.45 -44.61
CA LYS A 110 10.31 10.07 -44.33
C LYS A 110 10.96 9.52 -43.05
N ALA A 111 10.18 9.27 -42.00
CA ALA A 111 10.68 8.65 -40.77
C ALA A 111 11.11 7.18 -40.98
N VAL A 112 10.32 6.39 -41.72
CA VAL A 112 10.64 5.01 -42.11
C VAL A 112 11.87 4.98 -43.01
N PHE A 113 11.96 5.87 -44.00
CA PHE A 113 13.12 6.01 -44.87
C PHE A 113 14.37 6.39 -44.08
N ASN A 114 14.29 7.37 -43.19
CA ASN A 114 15.41 7.73 -42.32
C ASN A 114 15.81 6.60 -41.37
N HIS A 115 14.84 5.83 -40.86
CA HIS A 115 15.13 4.67 -40.02
C HIS A 115 15.81 3.55 -40.82
N LEU A 116 15.33 3.27 -42.04
CA LEU A 116 15.94 2.32 -42.95
C LEU A 116 17.33 2.76 -43.40
N MET A 117 17.53 4.05 -43.68
CA MET A 117 18.85 4.62 -44.00
C MET A 117 19.79 4.50 -42.81
N ASN A 118 19.34 4.79 -41.58
CA ASN A 118 20.15 4.57 -40.39
C ASN A 118 20.48 3.08 -40.16
N ASP A 119 19.56 2.17 -40.48
CA ASP A 119 19.77 0.72 -40.33
C ASP A 119 20.68 0.15 -41.44
N LEU A 120 20.69 0.77 -42.64
CA LEU A 120 21.54 0.39 -43.77
C LEU A 120 22.91 1.11 -43.78
N GLU A 121 23.05 2.25 -43.11
CA GLU A 121 24.33 2.96 -42.91
C GLU A 121 25.27 2.23 -41.92
N VAL A 122 24.86 1.07 -41.37
CA VAL A 122 25.70 0.25 -40.46
C VAL A 122 26.62 -0.73 -41.21
N ASP A 123 26.43 -0.98 -42.51
CA ASP A 123 27.13 -2.10 -43.17
C ASP A 123 28.18 -1.76 -44.24
N ASP A 124 28.55 -0.49 -44.48
CA ASP A 124 29.66 -0.19 -45.40
C ASP A 124 30.49 1.01 -44.93
N ALA A 125 31.45 0.78 -44.02
CA ALA A 125 32.70 1.55 -43.95
C ALA A 125 33.74 0.82 -43.09
N ASP A 126 34.66 0.13 -43.78
CA ASP A 126 36.04 -0.03 -43.34
C ASP A 126 36.62 1.33 -42.94
N ASP A 127 36.65 1.61 -41.63
CA ASP A 127 37.64 2.50 -41.03
C ASP A 127 37.88 2.00 -39.60
N GLU A 128 38.82 1.05 -39.46
CA GLU A 128 39.36 0.59 -38.19
C GLU A 128 40.06 1.73 -37.45
N THR A 129 39.29 2.66 -36.89
CA THR A 129 39.72 3.32 -35.67
C THR A 129 39.14 2.49 -34.53
N PRO A 130 39.94 1.68 -33.82
CA PRO A 130 39.43 0.92 -32.68
C PRO A 130 38.82 1.91 -31.68
N LEU A 131 37.49 1.92 -31.60
CA LEU A 131 36.77 2.78 -30.67
C LEU A 131 37.07 2.28 -29.26
N GLU A 132 37.54 3.18 -28.42
CA GLU A 132 37.79 2.84 -27.02
C GLU A 132 36.45 2.49 -26.34
N PRO A 133 36.37 1.35 -25.63
CA PRO A 133 35.17 1.01 -24.88
C PRO A 133 35.05 1.86 -23.61
N VAL A 134 33.82 2.20 -23.25
CA VAL A 134 33.53 2.77 -21.92
C VAL A 134 33.72 1.67 -20.87
N LYS A 135 34.73 1.82 -20.01
CA LYS A 135 35.04 0.86 -18.94
C LYS A 135 34.49 1.29 -17.58
N ARG A 136 34.39 2.60 -17.35
CA ARG A 136 34.02 3.18 -16.06
C ARG A 136 33.08 4.36 -16.20
N ILE A 137 32.16 4.47 -15.24
CA ILE A 137 31.21 5.57 -15.12
C ILE A 137 31.23 6.08 -13.69
N ILE A 138 31.28 7.40 -13.53
CA ILE A 138 31.25 8.04 -12.22
C ILE A 138 30.12 9.08 -12.15
N PRO A 139 29.48 9.23 -10.97
CA PRO A 139 28.51 10.29 -10.76
C PRO A 139 29.24 11.61 -10.51
N VAL A 140 28.62 12.71 -10.95
CA VAL A 140 28.98 14.07 -10.54
C VAL A 140 27.73 14.68 -9.94
N ILE A 141 27.73 14.83 -8.62
CA ILE A 141 26.58 15.35 -7.90
C ILE A 141 26.71 16.86 -7.79
N THR A 142 25.61 17.56 -8.03
CA THR A 142 25.52 19.00 -7.84
C THR A 142 24.30 19.34 -7.02
N THR A 143 24.46 20.26 -6.07
CA THR A 143 23.35 20.78 -5.27
C THR A 143 22.86 22.10 -5.88
N LYS A 144 21.67 22.09 -6.49
CA LYS A 144 21.12 23.27 -7.15
C LYS A 144 19.63 23.39 -6.87
N ASP A 145 19.16 24.60 -6.58
CA ASP A 145 17.74 24.89 -6.31
C ASP A 145 17.14 24.02 -5.18
N ARG A 146 17.94 23.69 -4.16
CA ARG A 146 17.62 22.74 -3.06
C ARG A 146 17.33 21.31 -3.53
N GLU A 147 17.91 20.92 -4.65
CA GLU A 147 17.78 19.58 -5.22
C GLU A 147 19.14 18.94 -5.45
N ILE A 148 19.17 17.61 -5.34
CA ILE A 148 20.33 16.80 -5.66
C ILE A 148 20.21 16.37 -7.13
N GLN A 149 21.09 16.91 -7.96
CA GLN A 149 21.20 16.56 -9.37
C GLN A 149 22.44 15.69 -9.57
N CYS A 150 22.31 14.61 -10.34
CA CYS A 150 23.43 13.74 -10.69
C CYS A 150 23.63 13.75 -12.21
N SER A 151 24.79 14.25 -12.64
CA SER A 151 25.30 14.07 -14.01
C SER A 151 26.26 12.89 -14.03
N LEU A 152 26.59 12.36 -15.21
CA LEU A 152 27.52 11.24 -15.35
C LEU A 152 28.76 11.67 -16.12
N LYS A 153 29.90 11.07 -15.77
CA LYS A 153 31.09 11.03 -16.63
C LYS A 153 31.39 9.58 -16.99
N ALA A 154 31.72 9.32 -18.25
CA ALA A 154 31.98 7.99 -18.79
C ALA A 154 33.31 7.95 -19.56
N GLY A 155 34.00 6.82 -19.53
CA GLY A 155 35.19 6.59 -20.34
C GLY A 155 36.07 5.43 -19.86
N GLY A 156 37.29 5.37 -20.38
CA GLY A 156 38.35 4.44 -19.98
C GLY A 156 39.36 5.11 -19.05
N GLU A 157 40.54 5.45 -19.56
CA GLU A 157 41.58 6.18 -18.80
C GLU A 157 41.19 7.64 -18.52
N LYS A 158 40.49 8.28 -19.46
CA LYS A 158 39.95 9.63 -19.33
C LYS A 158 38.43 9.58 -19.32
N LEU A 159 37.83 10.36 -18.44
CA LEU A 159 36.38 10.43 -18.25
C LEU A 159 35.82 11.71 -18.86
N TYR A 160 34.78 11.57 -19.67
CA TYR A 160 34.12 12.66 -20.38
C TYR A 160 32.70 12.87 -19.86
N ALA A 161 32.24 14.13 -19.84
CA ALA A 161 30.89 14.45 -19.38
C ALA A 161 29.82 13.92 -20.35
N VAL A 162 28.83 13.22 -19.82
CA VAL A 162 27.68 12.74 -20.58
C VAL A 162 26.74 13.91 -20.86
N SER A 163 26.47 14.17 -22.13
CA SER A 163 25.60 15.28 -22.58
C SER A 163 24.10 14.95 -22.51
N SER A 164 23.75 13.65 -22.49
CA SER A 164 22.38 13.17 -22.54
C SER A 164 22.27 11.75 -21.95
N ILE A 165 21.56 11.63 -20.82
CA ILE A 165 21.24 10.35 -20.18
C ILE A 165 20.37 9.44 -21.08
N PRO A 166 19.36 9.95 -21.82
CA PRO A 166 18.64 9.14 -22.81
C PRO A 166 19.53 8.55 -23.90
N ASP A 167 20.42 9.36 -24.46
CA ASP A 167 21.27 8.92 -25.58
C ASP A 167 22.31 7.92 -25.08
N LEU A 168 22.82 8.11 -23.85
CA LEU A 168 23.66 7.13 -23.17
C LEU A 168 22.92 5.80 -22.96
N LYS A 169 21.65 5.85 -22.53
CA LYS A 169 20.83 4.65 -22.34
C LYS A 169 20.65 3.90 -23.67
N ALA A 170 20.26 4.60 -24.73
CA ALA A 170 20.10 4.02 -26.06
C ALA A 170 21.42 3.42 -26.58
N ALA A 171 22.56 4.10 -26.35
CA ALA A 171 23.87 3.61 -26.76
C ALA A 171 24.23 2.28 -26.07
N PHE A 172 23.94 2.11 -24.78
CA PHE A 172 24.15 0.84 -24.06
C PHE A 172 23.14 -0.24 -24.43
N GLU A 173 21.88 0.11 -24.73
CA GLU A 173 20.84 -0.85 -25.13
C GLU A 173 21.05 -1.40 -26.54
N SER A 174 21.62 -0.59 -27.44
CA SER A 174 21.87 -0.96 -28.83
C SER A 174 23.34 -1.23 -29.16
N GLU A 175 24.22 -1.21 -28.14
CA GLU A 175 25.68 -1.34 -28.27
C GLU A 175 26.32 -0.40 -29.31
N MET A 176 25.78 0.82 -29.41
CA MET A 176 26.17 1.81 -30.43
C MET A 176 27.25 2.79 -29.93
N PRO A 177 28.04 3.36 -30.85
CA PRO A 177 28.99 4.41 -30.52
C PRO A 177 28.28 5.73 -30.14
N LEU A 178 28.81 6.44 -29.14
CA LEU A 178 28.34 7.79 -28.76
C LEU A 178 29.50 8.78 -28.77
N GLN A 179 29.23 9.99 -29.26
CA GLN A 179 30.22 11.07 -29.32
C GLN A 179 30.19 11.93 -28.04
N TYR A 180 31.32 12.00 -27.35
CA TYR A 180 31.51 12.80 -26.12
C TYR A 180 32.19 14.16 -26.37
N GLY A 181 32.78 14.35 -27.55
CA GLY A 181 33.42 15.60 -27.97
C GLY A 181 33.84 15.57 -29.44
N LYS A 182 34.46 16.66 -29.93
CA LYS A 182 34.77 16.84 -31.36
C LYS A 182 35.58 15.69 -32.01
N LYS A 183 36.38 14.95 -31.24
CA LYS A 183 37.19 13.81 -31.70
C LYS A 183 37.15 12.60 -30.75
N CYS A 184 36.10 12.48 -29.92
CA CYS A 184 36.00 11.39 -28.95
C CYS A 184 34.69 10.65 -29.16
N VAL A 185 34.80 9.43 -29.68
CA VAL A 185 33.70 8.49 -29.92
C VAL A 185 34.07 7.20 -29.21
N MET A 186 33.14 6.64 -28.46
CA MET A 186 33.36 5.43 -27.65
C MET A 186 32.22 4.44 -27.87
N ILE A 187 32.51 3.15 -27.72
CA ILE A 187 31.52 2.07 -27.80
C ILE A 187 30.98 1.72 -26.40
N HIS A 188 29.70 1.38 -26.31
CA HIS A 188 28.98 1.19 -25.03
C HIS A 188 28.48 -0.24 -24.92
N ARG A 189 29.17 -1.07 -24.12
CA ARG A 189 28.76 -2.46 -23.86
C ARG A 189 28.70 -2.70 -22.36
N TYR A 190 27.64 -3.36 -21.91
CA TYR A 190 27.50 -3.72 -20.49
C TYR A 190 28.59 -4.70 -20.01
N SER A 191 29.16 -5.49 -20.91
CA SER A 191 30.26 -6.42 -20.65
C SER A 191 31.58 -5.74 -20.33
N ASP A 192 31.81 -4.53 -20.85
CA ASP A 192 33.07 -3.79 -20.68
C ASP A 192 33.12 -2.96 -19.39
N LEU A 193 31.97 -2.77 -18.73
CA LEU A 193 31.84 -1.99 -17.50
C LEU A 193 32.24 -2.78 -16.24
N ASP A 194 32.89 -2.08 -15.31
CA ASP A 194 33.01 -2.55 -13.94
C ASP A 194 31.64 -2.66 -13.24
N GLU A 195 31.58 -3.48 -12.19
CA GLU A 195 30.34 -3.80 -11.48
C GLU A 195 29.68 -2.58 -10.83
N ASP A 196 30.47 -1.64 -10.31
CA ASP A 196 29.98 -0.42 -9.67
C ASP A 196 29.36 0.53 -10.70
N SER A 197 29.97 0.67 -11.87
CA SER A 197 29.50 1.45 -13.01
C SER A 197 28.19 0.89 -13.56
N ARG A 198 28.08 -0.44 -13.66
CA ARG A 198 26.84 -1.12 -14.07
C ARG A 198 25.69 -0.82 -13.10
N ARG A 199 25.92 -1.00 -11.79
CA ARG A 199 24.93 -0.69 -10.74
C ARG A 199 24.50 0.78 -10.76
N LEU A 200 25.46 1.69 -10.95
CA LEU A 200 25.18 3.11 -11.05
C LEU A 200 24.29 3.43 -12.25
N LEU A 201 24.58 2.86 -13.42
CA LEU A 201 23.75 3.05 -14.62
C LEU A 201 22.33 2.56 -14.42
N GLU A 202 22.15 1.34 -13.89
CA GLU A 202 20.84 0.76 -13.63
C GLU A 202 19.99 1.68 -12.73
N VAL A 203 20.56 2.17 -11.63
CA VAL A 203 19.88 3.12 -10.74
C VAL A 203 19.60 4.45 -11.44
N CYS A 204 20.54 5.00 -12.21
CA CYS A 204 20.35 6.26 -12.93
C CYS A 204 19.23 6.15 -13.98
N PHE A 205 19.20 5.07 -14.77
CA PHE A 205 18.18 4.83 -15.78
C PHE A 205 16.81 4.55 -15.16
N TYR A 206 16.76 3.84 -14.03
CA TYR A 206 15.54 3.65 -13.26
C TYR A 206 14.96 5.00 -12.79
N ILE A 207 15.80 5.84 -12.17
CA ILE A 207 15.39 7.17 -11.69
C ILE A 207 14.94 8.03 -12.87
N TYR A 208 15.71 8.08 -13.97
CA TYR A 208 15.37 8.86 -15.14
C TYR A 208 14.02 8.45 -15.75
N THR A 209 13.80 7.15 -15.94
CA THR A 209 12.55 6.61 -16.49
C THR A 209 11.36 6.96 -15.60
N SER A 210 11.51 6.85 -14.28
CA SER A 210 10.47 7.27 -13.33
C SER A 210 10.12 8.76 -13.47
N VAL A 211 11.14 9.62 -13.60
CA VAL A 211 10.95 11.07 -13.74
C VAL A 211 10.27 11.41 -15.07
N VAL A 212 10.64 10.75 -16.17
CA VAL A 212 9.98 10.92 -17.48
C VAL A 212 8.48 10.59 -17.38
N LEU A 213 8.14 9.45 -16.77
CA LEU A 213 6.74 9.03 -16.60
C LEU A 213 5.92 10.00 -15.74
N ASP A 214 6.53 10.56 -14.69
CA ASP A 214 5.85 11.53 -13.83
C ASP A 214 5.67 12.90 -14.51
N LEU A 215 6.67 13.38 -15.25
CA LEU A 215 6.59 14.65 -15.96
C LEU A 215 5.70 14.61 -17.21
N ALA A 216 5.57 13.44 -17.84
CA ALA A 216 4.65 13.22 -18.97
C ALA A 216 3.19 13.58 -18.61
N LYS A 217 2.79 13.38 -17.34
CA LYS A 217 1.45 13.74 -16.83
C LYS A 217 1.19 15.25 -16.84
N THR A 218 2.24 16.07 -16.84
CA THR A 218 2.17 17.54 -16.70
C THR A 218 2.69 18.31 -17.92
N ARG A 219 2.92 17.62 -19.06
CA ARG A 219 3.54 18.17 -20.29
C ARG A 219 4.95 18.76 -20.09
N ASN A 220 5.61 18.45 -18.98
CA ASN A 220 6.98 18.85 -18.72
C ASN A 220 7.96 17.81 -19.29
N LYS A 221 9.15 18.26 -19.72
CA LYS A 221 10.21 17.39 -20.22
C LYS A 221 11.25 17.13 -19.13
N ALA A 222 11.67 15.88 -19.01
CA ALA A 222 12.79 15.53 -18.13
C ALA A 222 14.10 16.18 -18.62
N PRO A 223 14.97 16.62 -17.70
CA PRO A 223 16.27 17.17 -18.06
C PRO A 223 17.15 16.09 -18.69
N LYS A 224 17.65 16.32 -19.92
CA LYS A 224 18.48 15.31 -20.61
C LYS A 224 19.84 15.10 -19.95
N LYS A 225 20.45 16.14 -19.36
CA LYS A 225 21.85 16.14 -18.90
C LYS A 225 22.07 15.50 -17.52
N HIS A 226 21.05 15.44 -16.69
CA HIS A 226 21.18 14.97 -15.31
C HIS A 226 19.89 14.29 -14.86
N ILE A 227 19.99 13.47 -13.83
CA ILE A 227 18.84 12.98 -13.07
C ILE A 227 18.65 13.84 -11.83
N THR A 228 17.40 14.02 -11.41
CA THR A 228 17.11 14.63 -10.10
C THR A 228 16.76 13.54 -9.10
N VAL A 229 17.55 13.43 -8.04
CA VAL A 229 17.41 12.40 -7.02
C VAL A 229 16.55 12.93 -5.87
N ARG A 230 15.34 12.40 -5.69
CA ARG A 230 14.39 12.84 -4.65
C ARG A 230 13.66 11.68 -3.98
N GLY A 231 13.16 11.92 -2.77
CA GLY A 231 12.27 11.01 -2.04
C GLY A 231 12.87 9.62 -1.88
N LYS A 232 12.14 8.57 -2.33
CA LYS A 232 12.61 7.18 -2.25
C LYS A 232 13.92 6.92 -3.01
N ASN A 233 14.20 7.71 -4.05
CA ASN A 233 15.37 7.53 -4.91
C ASN A 233 16.66 8.00 -4.21
N LEU A 234 16.58 8.86 -3.17
CA LEU A 234 17.76 9.27 -2.40
C LEU A 234 18.42 8.08 -1.71
N ASP A 235 17.61 7.26 -1.04
CA ASP A 235 18.07 6.05 -0.35
C ASP A 235 18.68 5.06 -1.35
N VAL A 236 17.98 4.76 -2.45
CA VAL A 236 18.49 3.84 -3.49
C VAL A 236 19.80 4.33 -4.10
N PHE A 237 19.87 5.62 -4.44
CA PHE A 237 21.04 6.21 -5.08
C PHE A 237 22.26 6.27 -4.14
N PHE A 238 22.11 6.81 -2.94
CA PHE A 238 23.24 6.94 -2.00
C PHE A 238 23.68 5.60 -1.40
N ARG A 239 22.87 4.54 -1.50
CA ARG A 239 23.26 3.20 -1.06
C ARG A 239 24.42 2.63 -1.87
N LEU A 240 24.55 3.04 -3.14
CA LEU A 240 25.70 2.71 -3.98
C LEU A 240 27.03 3.20 -3.38
N PHE A 241 26.98 4.25 -2.54
CA PHE A 241 28.14 4.91 -1.96
C PHE A 241 28.25 4.68 -0.45
N ASN A 242 27.52 3.72 0.14
CA ASN A 242 27.57 3.51 1.58
C ASN A 242 29.00 3.18 2.06
N GLY A 243 29.55 4.03 2.93
CA GLY A 243 30.94 3.90 3.42
C GLY A 243 32.01 4.31 2.40
N ARG A 244 31.61 4.88 1.26
CA ARG A 244 32.49 5.39 0.20
C ARG A 244 32.38 6.92 0.11
N GLU A 245 33.30 7.51 -0.65
CA GLU A 245 33.26 8.93 -0.96
C GLU A 245 32.60 9.20 -2.31
N VAL A 246 31.93 10.34 -2.42
CA VAL A 246 31.30 10.82 -3.65
C VAL A 246 31.62 12.29 -3.87
N GLU A 247 31.80 12.69 -5.13
CA GLU A 247 32.05 14.08 -5.51
C GLU A 247 30.73 14.86 -5.53
N ILE A 248 30.64 15.92 -4.72
CA ILE A 248 29.53 16.87 -4.68
C ILE A 248 30.10 18.28 -4.84
N ASP A 249 29.65 19.00 -5.87
CA ASP A 249 30.07 20.38 -6.17
C ASP A 249 31.60 20.54 -6.21
N GLY A 250 32.30 19.53 -6.74
CA GLY A 250 33.75 19.50 -6.91
C GLY A 250 34.55 19.10 -5.66
N MET A 251 33.89 18.72 -4.57
CA MET A 251 34.55 18.24 -3.34
C MET A 251 34.10 16.82 -2.98
N MET A 252 34.99 16.06 -2.31
CA MET A 252 34.69 14.69 -1.88
C MET A 252 33.96 14.67 -0.54
N TYR A 253 32.86 13.92 -0.47
CA TYR A 253 32.04 13.72 0.72
C TYR A 253 31.91 12.25 1.09
N SER A 254 32.01 11.94 2.38
CA SER A 254 31.77 10.59 2.90
C SER A 254 30.26 10.36 3.14
N VAL A 255 29.70 9.30 2.55
CA VAL A 255 28.28 8.96 2.69
C VAL A 255 28.04 8.02 3.88
N ARG A 256 27.07 8.37 4.74
CA ARG A 256 26.74 7.64 5.97
C ARG A 256 25.22 7.44 6.11
N PHE A 257 24.83 6.19 6.35
CA PHE A 257 23.46 5.82 6.70
C PHE A 257 23.24 6.00 8.20
N LYS A 258 23.13 7.26 8.63
CA LYS A 258 22.96 7.66 10.02
C LYS A 258 22.28 9.03 10.08
N ASN A 259 21.57 9.30 11.16
CA ASN A 259 21.01 10.62 11.43
C ASN A 259 22.11 11.65 11.73
N PRO A 260 21.99 12.89 11.22
CA PRO A 260 22.93 13.96 11.53
C PRO A 260 22.75 14.41 12.99
N HIS A 261 23.81 15.00 13.54
CA HIS A 261 23.69 15.77 14.78
C HIS A 261 23.00 17.09 14.47
N ILE A 262 22.01 17.47 15.28
CA ILE A 262 21.33 18.76 15.20
C ILE A 262 21.42 19.40 16.56
N ASP A 263 21.90 20.65 16.58
CA ASP A 263 21.99 21.46 17.78
C ASP A 263 20.78 22.36 17.88
N ALA A 264 19.98 22.17 18.93
CA ALA A 264 18.81 22.98 19.20
C ALA A 264 18.77 23.43 20.66
N GLU A 265 18.07 24.52 20.91
CA GLU A 265 17.82 24.99 22.26
C GLU A 265 16.41 25.56 22.39
N ILE A 266 15.88 25.45 23.59
CA ILE A 266 14.63 26.08 23.99
C ILE A 266 14.92 26.99 25.18
N VAL A 267 14.52 28.25 25.05
CA VAL A 267 14.78 29.28 26.05
C VAL A 267 13.49 29.99 26.42
N ARG A 268 13.37 30.41 27.67
CA ARG A 268 12.27 31.29 28.11
C ARG A 268 12.36 32.58 27.29
N ALA A 269 11.31 32.90 26.54
CA ALA A 269 11.27 34.08 25.69
C ALA A 269 10.79 35.30 26.51
N ASP A 270 9.77 35.08 27.33
CA ASP A 270 9.17 36.07 28.23
C ASP A 270 8.38 35.34 29.36
N GLU A 271 7.59 36.09 30.13
CA GLU A 271 6.75 35.52 31.20
C GLU A 271 5.69 34.54 30.65
N ASN A 272 5.28 34.70 29.39
CA ASN A 272 4.15 34.03 28.76
C ASN A 272 4.54 32.87 27.84
N GLY A 273 5.83 32.59 27.63
CA GLY A 273 6.24 31.48 26.78
C GLY A 273 7.74 31.26 26.57
N TYR A 274 8.02 30.33 25.66
CA TYR A 274 9.37 29.87 25.31
C TYR A 274 9.58 29.97 23.80
N ALA A 275 10.84 30.10 23.39
CA ALA A 275 11.23 30.04 21.99
C ALA A 275 12.17 28.86 21.76
N ILE A 276 11.81 27.98 20.81
CA ILE A 276 12.72 26.95 20.30
C ILE A 276 13.44 27.46 19.06
N ARG A 277 14.75 27.20 18.98
CA ARG A 277 15.57 27.52 17.82
C ARG A 277 16.57 26.42 17.54
N ILE A 278 16.87 26.25 16.27
CA ILE A 278 17.91 25.33 15.81
C ILE A 278 19.15 26.18 15.54
N LEU A 279 20.22 25.87 16.25
CA LEU A 279 21.48 26.62 16.22
C LEU A 279 22.35 26.17 15.06
N SER A 280 22.40 24.86 14.81
CA SER A 280 23.16 24.29 13.70
C SER A 280 22.50 23.01 13.19
N TYR A 281 22.38 22.92 11.88
CA TYR A 281 21.94 21.72 11.19
C TYR A 281 22.57 21.68 9.78
N PRO A 282 22.93 20.51 9.24
CA PRO A 282 23.40 20.39 7.87
C PRO A 282 22.31 20.74 6.85
N GLU A 283 22.67 21.07 5.62
CA GLU A 283 21.68 21.43 4.60
C GLU A 283 20.79 20.22 4.25
N CYS A 284 19.48 20.41 4.27
CA CYS A 284 18.50 19.35 4.07
C CYS A 284 17.97 19.33 2.63
N TYR A 285 18.02 18.15 2.01
CA TYR A 285 17.51 17.89 0.66
C TYR A 285 16.41 16.83 0.69
N GLY A 286 15.29 17.12 0.01
CA GLY A 286 14.12 16.26 -0.07
C GLY A 286 13.00 16.65 0.88
N THR A 287 11.85 15.99 0.74
CA THR A 287 10.62 16.29 1.48
C THR A 287 9.98 15.01 2.01
N GLY A 288 9.27 15.11 3.14
CA GLY A 288 8.53 14.00 3.72
C GLY A 288 9.38 13.08 4.61
N LYS A 289 9.18 11.75 4.48
CA LYS A 289 9.79 10.74 5.37
C LYS A 289 11.18 10.27 4.94
N ARG A 290 11.74 10.82 3.85
CA ARG A 290 13.04 10.43 3.31
C ARG A 290 13.77 11.68 2.83
N CYS A 291 14.70 12.16 3.64
CA CYS A 291 15.59 13.26 3.28
C CYS A 291 17.06 12.89 3.50
N CYS A 292 17.91 13.66 2.82
CA CYS A 292 19.36 13.61 2.90
C CYS A 292 19.85 14.92 3.51
N PHE A 293 20.87 14.85 4.35
CA PHE A 293 21.51 16.02 4.96
C PHE A 293 22.97 16.10 4.53
N ILE A 294 23.43 17.25 4.03
CA ILE A 294 24.81 17.48 3.60
C ILE A 294 25.48 18.47 4.54
N ASP A 295 26.52 18.00 5.23
CA ASP A 295 27.38 18.78 6.12
C ASP A 295 28.63 19.17 5.32
N HIS A 296 28.64 20.39 4.80
CA HIS A 296 29.75 20.94 4.02
C HIS A 296 31.03 21.15 4.85
N GLU A 297 30.89 21.45 6.14
CA GLU A 297 32.05 21.65 7.02
C GLU A 297 32.76 20.33 7.30
N LYS A 298 32.00 19.27 7.63
CA LYS A 298 32.56 17.94 7.92
C LYS A 298 32.73 17.06 6.69
N ARG A 299 32.30 17.54 5.52
CA ARG A 299 32.25 16.82 4.23
C ARG A 299 31.56 15.47 4.35
N ARG A 300 30.33 15.48 4.87
CA ARG A 300 29.54 14.26 5.11
C ARG A 300 28.14 14.37 4.54
N VAL A 301 27.68 13.27 3.95
CA VAL A 301 26.30 13.07 3.54
C VAL A 301 25.64 12.10 4.52
N TYR A 302 24.52 12.51 5.09
CA TYR A 302 23.74 11.75 6.04
C TYR A 302 22.42 11.31 5.41
N ILE A 303 22.26 10.00 5.23
CA ILE A 303 20.99 9.40 4.82
C ILE A 303 20.25 8.96 6.07
N THR A 304 19.15 9.65 6.35
CA THR A 304 18.39 9.50 7.59
C THR A 304 17.42 8.32 7.54
N ASP A 305 17.09 7.79 8.71
CA ASP A 305 15.97 6.85 8.84
C ASP A 305 14.62 7.57 8.76
N THR A 306 13.56 6.79 8.51
CA THR A 306 12.20 7.32 8.32
C THR A 306 11.57 7.83 9.61
N GLY A 307 12.03 7.34 10.78
CA GLY A 307 11.58 7.79 12.09
C GLY A 307 12.11 9.19 12.43
N PHE A 308 13.40 9.43 12.18
CA PHE A 308 14.03 10.73 12.29
C PHE A 308 13.36 11.74 11.36
N SER A 309 13.39 11.49 10.04
CA SER A 309 12.79 12.37 9.02
C SER A 309 11.32 12.68 9.33
N GLY A 310 10.53 11.65 9.67
CA GLY A 310 9.11 11.79 9.93
C GLY A 310 8.77 12.57 11.20
N THR A 311 9.70 12.68 12.15
CA THR A 311 9.48 13.31 13.45
C THR A 311 10.08 14.72 13.50
N THR A 312 11.30 14.91 13.01
CA THR A 312 12.09 16.14 13.22
C THR A 312 11.97 17.15 12.08
N LEU A 313 11.76 16.70 10.84
CA LEU A 313 11.89 17.54 9.64
C LEU A 313 10.93 18.73 9.62
N LYS A 314 9.72 18.58 10.15
CA LYS A 314 8.76 19.69 10.24
C LYS A 314 9.27 20.81 11.13
N LEU A 315 9.79 20.47 12.31
CA LEU A 315 10.37 21.43 13.23
C LEU A 315 11.59 22.12 12.62
N ILE A 316 12.45 21.34 11.95
CA ILE A 316 13.64 21.86 11.24
C ILE A 316 13.24 22.87 10.18
N ASN A 317 12.27 22.54 9.32
CA ASN A 317 11.81 23.42 8.26
C ASN A 317 11.19 24.72 8.81
N ILE A 318 10.38 24.63 9.87
CA ILE A 318 9.78 25.81 10.51
C ILE A 318 10.86 26.72 11.10
N CYS A 319 11.80 26.16 11.88
CA CYS A 319 12.87 26.93 12.49
C CYS A 319 13.83 27.51 11.45
N SER A 320 14.06 26.83 10.34
CA SER A 320 14.84 27.34 9.20
C SER A 320 14.19 28.58 8.58
N GLN A 321 12.86 28.58 8.43
CA GLN A 321 12.12 29.71 7.83
C GLN A 321 11.95 30.88 8.79
N MET A 322 11.66 30.62 10.07
CA MET A 322 11.30 31.65 11.05
C MET A 322 12.45 32.04 12.00
N LYS A 323 13.61 31.39 11.91
CA LYS A 323 14.76 31.44 12.86
C LYS A 323 14.45 30.90 14.26
N SER A 324 13.27 31.17 14.79
CA SER A 324 12.78 30.64 16.06
C SER A 324 11.26 30.47 16.01
N LEU A 325 10.75 29.47 16.72
CA LEU A 325 9.32 29.25 16.93
C LEU A 325 8.97 29.61 18.38
N TYR A 326 8.06 30.55 18.57
CA TYR A 326 7.52 30.91 19.89
C TYR A 326 6.35 29.99 20.26
N ILE A 327 6.32 29.54 21.51
CA ILE A 327 5.29 28.70 22.10
C ILE A 327 4.80 29.36 23.38
N SER A 328 3.53 29.77 23.40
CA SER A 328 2.89 30.30 24.61
C SER A 328 2.69 29.20 25.66
N ASN A 329 2.61 29.59 26.93
CA ASN A 329 2.34 28.68 28.05
C ASN A 329 1.06 27.84 27.83
N ASP A 330 0.00 28.45 27.28
CA ASP A 330 -1.27 27.76 26.98
C ASP A 330 -1.11 26.62 25.96
N ASN A 331 -0.17 26.74 25.02
CA ASN A 331 0.10 25.73 24.00
C ASN A 331 1.27 24.80 24.37
N MET A 332 1.92 25.02 25.51
CA MET A 332 3.17 24.34 25.85
C MET A 332 2.97 22.84 26.06
N SER A 333 1.91 22.40 26.73
CA SER A 333 1.63 20.98 26.92
C SER A 333 1.39 20.25 25.59
N ALA A 334 0.64 20.88 24.67
CA ALA A 334 0.39 20.29 23.35
C ALA A 334 1.68 20.21 22.51
N PHE A 335 2.52 21.24 22.57
CA PHE A 335 3.83 21.24 21.95
C PHE A 335 4.76 20.19 22.56
N TYR A 336 4.75 20.05 23.90
CA TYR A 336 5.57 19.09 24.62
C TYR A 336 5.28 17.66 24.15
N SER A 337 4.01 17.25 24.16
CA SER A 337 3.58 15.91 23.76
C SER A 337 3.71 15.66 22.26
N GLY A 338 3.24 16.61 21.44
CA GLY A 338 3.11 16.43 20.00
C GLY A 338 4.42 16.61 19.24
N VAL A 339 5.33 17.43 19.75
CA VAL A 339 6.57 17.83 19.07
C VAL A 339 7.80 17.52 19.92
N LEU A 340 7.92 18.08 21.12
CA LEU A 340 9.18 18.04 21.89
C LEU A 340 9.56 16.61 22.29
N LYS A 341 8.70 15.88 22.99
CA LYS A 341 8.96 14.51 23.47
C LYS A 341 9.32 13.54 22.32
N PRO A 342 8.62 13.53 21.17
CA PRO A 342 9.05 12.76 20.01
C PRO A 342 10.41 13.19 19.44
N VAL A 343 10.68 14.50 19.36
CA VAL A 343 11.92 15.05 18.79
C VAL A 343 13.13 14.77 19.69
N LEU A 344 12.97 14.78 21.02
CA LEU A 344 14.02 14.48 22.00
C LEU A 344 14.63 13.07 21.84
N LYS A 345 13.92 12.14 21.19
CA LYS A 345 14.47 10.82 20.84
C LYS A 345 15.60 10.89 19.80
N TYR A 346 15.70 11.99 19.08
CA TYR A 346 16.54 12.14 17.89
C TYR A 346 17.46 13.36 17.95
N ILE A 347 17.05 14.43 18.62
CA ILE A 347 17.75 15.71 18.70
C ILE A 347 17.93 16.06 20.17
N ASP A 348 19.16 16.37 20.56
CA ASP A 348 19.44 16.92 21.87
C ASP A 348 19.06 18.41 21.89
N ILE A 349 18.14 18.77 22.78
CA ILE A 349 17.61 20.14 22.88
C ILE A 349 17.98 20.68 24.25
N ARG A 350 18.91 21.64 24.27
CA ARG A 350 19.32 22.33 25.50
C ARG A 350 18.15 23.09 26.12
N GLY A 351 17.92 22.91 27.41
CA GLY A 351 16.85 23.57 28.16
C GLY A 351 15.50 22.84 28.15
N ALA A 352 15.41 21.68 27.49
CA ALA A 352 14.17 20.89 27.47
C ALA A 352 13.84 20.24 28.82
N ASP A 353 14.85 19.98 29.66
CA ASP A 353 14.74 19.53 31.05
C ASP A 353 13.88 20.47 31.91
N LYS A 354 13.96 21.77 31.65
CA LYS A 354 13.17 22.79 32.36
C LYS A 354 11.69 22.78 32.00
N LEU A 355 11.28 21.95 31.04
CA LEU A 355 9.90 21.85 30.56
C LEU A 355 9.19 20.59 31.05
N GLU A 356 9.82 19.79 31.92
CA GLU A 356 9.19 18.61 32.51
C GLU A 356 7.90 18.94 33.27
N GLU A 357 7.80 20.14 33.87
CA GLU A 357 6.57 20.61 34.52
C GLU A 357 5.37 20.76 33.56
N TYR A 358 5.64 20.91 32.26
CA TYR A 358 4.62 20.97 31.21
C TYR A 358 4.28 19.60 30.60
N ALA A 359 4.94 18.53 31.06
CA ALA A 359 4.62 17.18 30.62
C ALA A 359 3.15 16.89 30.92
N PRO A 360 2.38 16.37 29.95
CA PRO A 360 1.01 15.99 30.22
C PRO A 360 0.97 14.87 31.28
N PRO A 361 -0.13 14.74 32.02
CA PRO A 361 -0.42 13.50 32.74
C PRO A 361 -0.33 12.29 31.80
N GLU A 362 -0.05 11.11 32.35
CA GLU A 362 -0.09 9.88 31.56
C GLU A 362 -1.49 9.65 30.99
N LEU A 363 -1.52 9.10 29.77
CA LEU A 363 -2.76 8.70 29.11
C LEU A 363 -3.20 7.35 29.67
N GLU A 364 -4.33 7.34 30.36
CA GLU A 364 -5.09 6.15 30.70
C GLU A 364 -6.25 5.98 29.71
N ALA A 365 -6.49 4.76 29.26
CA ALA A 365 -7.58 4.46 28.32
C ALA A 365 -8.50 3.41 28.94
N HIS A 366 -9.79 3.74 29.05
CA HIS A 366 -10.81 2.88 29.64
C HIS A 366 -11.84 2.49 28.57
N LEU A 367 -12.31 1.24 28.62
CA LEU A 367 -13.34 0.73 27.73
C LEU A 367 -14.47 0.13 28.54
N TYR A 368 -15.68 0.67 28.42
CA TYR A 368 -16.87 0.11 29.06
C TYR A 368 -17.68 -0.68 28.05
N ILE A 369 -17.93 -1.97 28.31
CA ILE A 369 -18.68 -2.87 27.43
C ILE A 369 -19.93 -3.39 28.15
N ASP A 370 -21.08 -3.30 27.48
CA ASP A 370 -22.37 -3.78 28.00
C ASP A 370 -23.22 -4.46 26.92
N CYS A 371 -24.19 -5.28 27.34
CA CYS A 371 -25.17 -5.91 26.46
C CYS A 371 -26.36 -4.99 26.20
N VAL A 372 -26.80 -4.93 24.94
CA VAL A 372 -28.02 -4.25 24.51
C VAL A 372 -28.90 -5.22 23.74
N ASP A 373 -30.17 -4.86 23.51
CA ASP A 373 -31.17 -5.77 22.93
C ASP A 373 -30.73 -6.41 21.59
N ASP A 374 -29.97 -5.68 20.78
CA ASP A 374 -29.50 -6.14 19.46
C ASP A 374 -27.97 -6.34 19.37
N GLY A 375 -27.24 -6.49 20.48
CA GLY A 375 -25.80 -6.73 20.41
C GLY A 375 -25.03 -6.26 21.63
N ILE A 376 -23.82 -5.77 21.39
CA ILE A 376 -22.91 -5.28 22.42
C ILE A 376 -22.66 -3.79 22.20
N SER A 377 -22.79 -3.00 23.26
CA SER A 377 -22.41 -1.60 23.30
C SER A 377 -21.02 -1.42 23.92
N ALA A 378 -20.28 -0.42 23.44
CA ALA A 378 -18.97 -0.07 23.94
C ALA A 378 -18.74 1.44 23.99
N ARG A 379 -18.12 1.91 25.08
CA ARG A 379 -17.80 3.32 25.31
C ARG A 379 -16.32 3.46 25.66
N PRO A 380 -15.47 3.90 24.71
CA PRO A 380 -14.08 4.22 25.00
C PRO A 380 -13.98 5.60 25.69
N GLU A 381 -13.09 5.73 26.68
CA GLU A 381 -12.77 6.96 27.40
C GLU A 381 -11.25 7.12 27.52
N PHE A 382 -10.74 8.34 27.37
CA PHE A 382 -9.35 8.72 27.64
C PHE A 382 -9.28 9.63 28.85
N VAL A 383 -8.36 9.32 29.75
CA VAL A 383 -8.16 10.02 31.01
C VAL A 383 -6.74 10.57 31.06
N TYR A 384 -6.62 11.86 31.38
CA TYR A 384 -5.35 12.56 31.57
C TYR A 384 -5.40 13.23 32.95
N GLY A 385 -4.89 12.55 33.97
CA GLY A 385 -5.03 12.99 35.36
C GLY A 385 -6.52 13.07 35.73
N ASP A 386 -6.98 14.25 36.15
CA ASP A 386 -8.39 14.45 36.54
C ASP A 386 -9.36 14.71 35.37
N ARG A 387 -8.85 14.80 34.12
CA ARG A 387 -9.69 15.13 32.95
C ARG A 387 -10.07 13.88 32.17
N LYS A 388 -11.36 13.73 31.92
CA LYS A 388 -11.94 12.64 31.14
C LYS A 388 -12.46 13.14 29.79
N PHE A 389 -12.18 12.39 28.74
CA PHE A 389 -12.61 12.67 27.37
C PHE A 389 -13.20 11.41 26.76
N SER A 390 -14.33 11.55 26.05
CA SER A 390 -14.83 10.48 25.19
C SER A 390 -13.76 10.01 24.22
N GLY A 391 -13.69 8.72 23.92
CA GLY A 391 -12.68 8.15 23.03
C GLY A 391 -12.69 8.74 21.62
N PHE A 392 -13.77 9.40 21.17
CA PHE A 392 -13.87 10.05 19.85
C PHE A 392 -14.16 11.55 19.90
N TYR A 393 -13.79 12.21 21.00
CA TYR A 393 -13.89 13.67 21.16
C TYR A 393 -13.07 14.48 20.14
N ASP A 394 -13.40 15.78 20.01
CA ASP A 394 -12.55 16.73 19.29
C ASP A 394 -11.25 16.98 20.06
N GLN A 395 -10.17 16.35 19.59
CA GLN A 395 -8.83 16.41 20.18
C GLN A 395 -8.29 17.83 20.35
N LYS A 396 -8.78 18.82 19.58
CA LYS A 396 -8.38 20.23 19.75
C LYS A 396 -8.77 20.81 21.11
N LYS A 397 -9.75 20.20 21.78
CA LYS A 397 -10.21 20.62 23.12
C LYS A 397 -9.32 20.13 24.25
N ASN A 398 -8.42 19.18 23.99
CA ASN A 398 -7.50 18.66 25.00
C ASN A 398 -6.04 19.05 24.69
N PRO A 399 -5.45 19.98 25.46
CA PRO A 399 -4.05 20.37 25.27
C PRO A 399 -3.07 19.24 25.64
N PHE A 400 -3.51 18.20 26.35
CA PHE A 400 -2.68 17.06 26.74
C PHE A 400 -2.70 15.90 25.71
N CYS A 401 -3.51 16.00 24.66
CA CYS A 401 -3.78 14.93 23.70
C CYS A 401 -2.49 14.34 23.08
N ASP A 402 -2.16 13.08 23.42
CA ASP A 402 -1.19 12.29 22.68
C ASP A 402 -1.85 11.74 21.39
N TYR A 403 -1.78 12.53 20.33
CA TYR A 403 -2.37 12.19 19.02
C TYR A 403 -1.92 10.84 18.48
N LYS A 404 -0.70 10.38 18.79
CA LYS A 404 -0.18 9.11 18.28
C LYS A 404 -0.73 7.95 19.08
N ALA A 405 -0.66 8.03 20.42
CA ALA A 405 -1.15 6.97 21.30
C ALA A 405 -2.67 6.81 21.16
N GLU A 406 -3.44 7.90 21.25
CA GLU A 406 -4.90 7.85 21.08
C GLU A 406 -5.31 7.28 19.72
N ARG A 407 -4.59 7.63 18.65
CA ARG A 407 -4.88 7.09 17.30
C ARG A 407 -4.64 5.59 17.22
N LEU A 408 -3.59 5.08 17.87
CA LEU A 408 -3.33 3.65 17.90
C LEU A 408 -4.45 2.91 18.61
N ILE A 409 -4.86 3.40 19.78
CA ILE A 409 -5.96 2.83 20.58
C ILE A 409 -7.27 2.87 19.80
N LYS A 410 -7.62 4.02 19.19
CA LYS A 410 -8.79 4.17 18.30
C LYS A 410 -8.78 3.15 17.17
N ASN A 411 -7.64 2.96 16.51
CA ASN A 411 -7.53 1.99 15.42
C ASN A 411 -7.74 0.55 15.90
N THR A 412 -7.25 0.19 17.09
CA THR A 412 -7.48 -1.12 17.69
C THR A 412 -8.96 -1.31 18.04
N PHE A 413 -9.59 -0.31 18.67
CA PHE A 413 -11.01 -0.30 18.99
C PHE A 413 -11.91 -0.48 17.75
N LEU A 414 -11.63 0.29 16.69
CA LEU A 414 -12.41 0.28 15.44
C LEU A 414 -12.31 -1.02 14.63
N LYS A 415 -11.44 -1.97 15.01
CA LYS A 415 -11.44 -3.32 14.42
C LYS A 415 -12.69 -4.10 14.81
N PHE A 416 -13.21 -3.87 16.01
CA PHE A 416 -14.32 -4.65 16.57
C PHE A 416 -15.63 -3.86 16.60
N PHE A 417 -15.57 -2.58 16.96
CA PHE A 417 -16.74 -1.70 17.08
C PHE A 417 -16.75 -0.69 15.93
N THR A 418 -17.68 -0.87 14.98
CA THR A 418 -17.70 -0.10 13.71
C THR A 418 -18.93 0.78 13.53
N GLU A 419 -19.97 0.57 14.34
CA GLU A 419 -21.23 1.31 14.26
C GLU A 419 -21.34 2.30 15.42
N GLN A 420 -21.31 3.59 15.13
CA GLN A 420 -21.49 4.64 16.15
C GLN A 420 -22.99 4.90 16.37
N SER A 421 -23.39 5.04 17.62
CA SER A 421 -24.76 5.39 17.97
C SER A 421 -25.14 6.78 17.44
N VAL A 422 -26.36 6.88 16.91
CA VAL A 422 -26.93 8.14 16.40
C VAL A 422 -27.38 9.05 17.56
N THR A 423 -27.74 8.48 18.71
CA THR A 423 -28.30 9.21 19.86
C THR A 423 -27.25 9.57 20.91
N ASP A 424 -26.21 8.76 21.05
CA ASP A 424 -25.10 9.00 21.98
C ASP A 424 -23.76 8.82 21.23
N PRO A 425 -23.09 9.91 20.80
CA PRO A 425 -21.89 9.81 19.98
C PRO A 425 -20.70 9.11 20.69
N ASP A 426 -20.79 8.87 22.00
CA ASP A 426 -19.76 8.18 22.77
C ASP A 426 -19.96 6.66 22.81
N THR A 427 -21.10 6.18 22.32
CA THR A 427 -21.46 4.76 22.33
C THR A 427 -21.33 4.17 20.93
N TRP A 428 -20.71 3.00 20.86
CA TRP A 428 -20.55 2.21 19.65
C TRP A 428 -21.14 0.83 19.82
N PHE A 429 -21.53 0.19 18.73
CA PHE A 429 -22.16 -1.10 18.71
C PHE A 429 -21.36 -2.14 17.93
N LEU A 430 -21.49 -3.37 18.40
CA LEU A 430 -21.08 -4.58 17.71
C LEU A 430 -22.31 -5.48 17.58
N HIS A 431 -22.62 -5.82 16.33
CA HIS A 431 -23.73 -6.69 15.96
C HIS A 431 -23.21 -8.00 15.35
N GLY A 432 -24.00 -9.06 15.50
CA GLY A 432 -23.77 -10.35 14.86
C GLY A 432 -22.85 -11.31 15.62
N ASP A 433 -23.23 -12.58 15.61
CA ASP A 433 -22.57 -13.66 16.36
C ASP A 433 -21.10 -13.85 15.98
N ASN A 434 -20.76 -13.68 14.70
CA ASN A 434 -19.39 -13.84 14.22
C ASN A 434 -18.46 -12.78 14.84
N ASN A 435 -18.90 -11.53 14.84
CA ASN A 435 -18.12 -10.42 15.39
C ASN A 435 -18.00 -10.55 16.90
N LEU A 436 -19.08 -10.98 17.57
CA LEU A 436 -19.08 -11.19 19.02
C LEU A 436 -18.15 -12.33 19.42
N PHE A 437 -18.18 -13.42 18.67
CA PHE A 437 -17.27 -14.54 18.86
C PHE A 437 -15.80 -14.13 18.66
N GLU A 438 -15.50 -13.33 17.63
CA GLU A 438 -14.16 -12.79 17.39
C GLU A 438 -13.70 -11.86 18.52
N LEU A 439 -14.59 -11.00 19.02
CA LEU A 439 -14.32 -10.15 20.19
C LEU A 439 -13.97 -11.01 21.42
N LEU A 440 -14.76 -12.04 21.73
CA LEU A 440 -14.56 -12.89 22.91
C LEU A 440 -13.30 -13.78 22.82
N THR A 441 -12.90 -14.19 21.62
CA THR A 441 -11.77 -15.13 21.43
C THR A 441 -10.42 -14.44 21.25
N SER A 442 -10.38 -13.29 20.58
CA SER A 442 -9.14 -12.54 20.35
C SER A 442 -9.26 -11.05 20.65
N GLY A 443 -10.43 -10.44 20.43
CA GLY A 443 -10.57 -8.99 20.51
C GLY A 443 -10.41 -8.39 21.90
N LEU A 444 -10.93 -9.04 22.95
CA LEU A 444 -10.76 -8.57 24.33
C LEU A 444 -9.29 -8.50 24.72
N ASN A 445 -8.51 -9.54 24.45
CA ASN A 445 -7.07 -9.55 24.71
C ASN A 445 -6.33 -8.44 23.96
N GLU A 446 -6.72 -8.17 22.71
CA GLU A 446 -6.12 -7.08 21.92
C GLU A 446 -6.47 -5.70 22.49
N LEU A 447 -7.70 -5.51 22.94
CA LEU A 447 -8.15 -4.27 23.58
C LEU A 447 -7.47 -4.06 24.94
N GLU A 448 -7.39 -5.11 25.77
CA GLU A 448 -6.72 -5.11 27.07
C GLU A 448 -5.23 -4.77 26.99
N SER A 449 -4.58 -5.01 25.83
CA SER A 449 -3.19 -4.62 25.61
C SER A 449 -2.95 -3.11 25.57
N CYS A 450 -4.00 -2.31 25.38
CA CYS A 450 -3.90 -0.86 25.23
C CYS A 450 -4.97 -0.06 26.00
N MET A 451 -5.91 -0.74 26.67
CA MET A 451 -7.02 -0.15 27.43
C MET A 451 -7.34 -1.02 28.64
N GLU A 452 -7.78 -0.41 29.74
CA GLU A 452 -8.44 -1.14 30.83
C GLU A 452 -9.90 -1.40 30.47
N VAL A 453 -10.30 -2.67 30.44
CA VAL A 453 -11.63 -3.09 29.96
C VAL A 453 -12.55 -3.40 31.14
N PHE A 454 -13.66 -2.68 31.21
CA PHE A 454 -14.73 -2.84 32.19
C PHE A 454 -15.95 -3.45 31.50
N VAL A 455 -16.38 -4.62 31.96
CA VAL A 455 -17.51 -5.35 31.38
C VAL A 455 -18.66 -5.49 32.38
N SER A 456 -19.90 -5.36 31.88
CA SER A 456 -21.09 -5.59 32.70
C SER A 456 -21.27 -7.07 33.08
N ASP A 457 -22.02 -7.33 34.16
CA ASP A 457 -22.33 -8.70 34.56
C ASP A 457 -23.20 -9.45 33.53
N ALA A 458 -23.94 -8.74 32.69
CA ALA A 458 -24.64 -9.33 31.55
C ALA A 458 -23.63 -9.82 30.50
N PHE A 459 -22.64 -9.00 30.15
CA PHE A 459 -21.60 -9.38 29.19
C PHE A 459 -20.75 -10.55 29.70
N LYS A 460 -20.40 -10.59 30.99
CA LYS A 460 -19.64 -11.71 31.58
C LYS A 460 -20.32 -13.07 31.42
N LYS A 461 -21.65 -13.10 31.32
CA LYS A 461 -22.40 -14.35 31.07
C LYS A 461 -22.29 -14.82 29.63
N ILE A 462 -22.03 -13.90 28.70
CA ILE A 462 -21.79 -14.17 27.29
C ILE A 462 -20.31 -14.52 27.13
N GLY A 463 -19.97 -15.77 27.46
CA GLY A 463 -18.60 -16.29 27.37
C GLY A 463 -18.46 -17.40 26.34
N VAL A 464 -17.20 -17.72 26.02
CA VAL A 464 -16.87 -18.97 25.32
C VAL A 464 -16.76 -20.07 26.38
N ARG A 465 -17.66 -21.06 26.32
CA ARG A 465 -17.62 -22.22 27.21
C ARG A 465 -16.40 -23.09 26.90
N ALA A 466 -15.98 -23.86 27.90
CA ALA A 466 -14.88 -24.81 27.75
C ALA A 466 -15.13 -25.79 26.59
N PRO A 467 -14.07 -26.24 25.87
CA PRO A 467 -14.21 -27.21 24.80
C PRO A 467 -14.97 -28.47 25.22
N VAL A 468 -15.83 -28.98 24.34
CA VAL A 468 -16.64 -30.16 24.62
C VAL A 468 -15.74 -31.38 24.80
N ARG A 469 -15.99 -32.15 25.86
CA ARG A 469 -15.32 -33.43 26.14
C ARG A 469 -16.36 -34.54 26.24
N PRO A 470 -16.79 -35.12 25.11
CA PRO A 470 -17.80 -36.15 25.11
C PRO A 470 -17.29 -37.46 25.73
N ALA A 471 -18.19 -38.18 26.39
CA ALA A 471 -17.96 -39.48 26.97
C ALA A 471 -19.12 -40.43 26.63
N ILE A 472 -18.78 -41.63 26.14
CA ILE A 472 -19.75 -42.69 25.83
C ILE A 472 -19.68 -43.76 26.92
N GLY A 473 -20.73 -43.85 27.71
CA GLY A 473 -20.99 -44.94 28.63
C GLY A 473 -21.60 -46.13 27.88
N ILE A 474 -21.02 -47.31 28.04
CA ILE A 474 -21.48 -48.56 27.42
C ILE A 474 -21.94 -49.53 28.51
N ARG A 475 -23.16 -50.05 28.38
CA ARG A 475 -23.74 -51.07 29.26
C ARG A 475 -24.29 -52.26 28.46
N PRO A 476 -24.15 -53.50 28.94
CA PRO A 476 -24.85 -54.65 28.35
C PRO A 476 -26.37 -54.50 28.54
N SER A 477 -27.17 -54.81 27.51
CA SER A 477 -28.64 -54.80 27.59
C SER A 477 -29.23 -55.95 26.76
N GLY A 478 -29.21 -57.17 27.31
CA GLY A 478 -29.75 -58.35 26.63
C GLY A 478 -28.93 -58.72 25.39
N SER A 479 -29.53 -58.74 24.19
CA SER A 479 -28.84 -58.92 22.91
C SER A 479 -28.27 -57.62 22.30
N LEU A 480 -28.48 -56.48 22.99
CA LEU A 480 -28.07 -55.14 22.57
C LEU A 480 -27.06 -54.54 23.57
N LEU A 481 -26.48 -53.41 23.18
CA LEU A 481 -25.70 -52.52 24.03
C LEU A 481 -26.50 -51.25 24.26
N ALA A 482 -26.57 -50.80 25.50
CA ALA A 482 -27.08 -49.48 25.85
C ALA A 482 -25.92 -48.48 25.91
N LEU A 483 -26.02 -47.41 25.12
CA LEU A 483 -25.09 -46.30 25.07
C LEU A 483 -25.70 -45.07 25.73
N ASP A 484 -24.86 -44.33 26.45
CA ASP A 484 -25.16 -43.04 27.04
C ASP A 484 -24.08 -42.05 26.66
N ILE A 485 -24.47 -40.88 26.12
CA ILE A 485 -23.53 -39.86 25.65
C ILE A 485 -23.66 -38.66 26.57
N THR A 486 -22.58 -38.35 27.26
CA THR A 486 -22.50 -37.25 28.22
C THR A 486 -21.36 -36.32 27.83
N ALA A 487 -21.49 -35.03 28.12
CA ALA A 487 -20.37 -34.10 28.02
C ALA A 487 -20.45 -33.15 29.22
N GLU A 488 -19.32 -32.98 29.89
CA GLU A 488 -19.25 -32.10 31.06
C GLU A 488 -19.53 -30.65 30.66
N GLY A 489 -20.50 -30.00 31.34
CA GLY A 489 -20.89 -28.61 31.05
C GLY A 489 -21.85 -28.43 29.86
N TYR A 490 -22.34 -29.53 29.26
CA TYR A 490 -23.27 -29.50 28.14
C TYR A 490 -24.40 -30.51 28.32
N THR A 491 -25.62 -30.08 27.99
CA THR A 491 -26.78 -30.96 27.90
C THR A 491 -26.76 -31.75 26.60
N THR A 492 -27.40 -32.92 26.59
CA THR A 492 -27.55 -33.73 25.37
C THR A 492 -28.27 -32.97 24.25
N GLY A 493 -29.20 -32.07 24.60
CA GLY A 493 -29.87 -31.19 23.65
C GLY A 493 -28.90 -30.22 22.97
N GLU A 494 -28.05 -29.55 23.75
CA GLU A 494 -27.01 -28.65 23.23
C GLU A 494 -26.02 -29.42 22.33
N LEU A 495 -25.59 -30.63 22.72
CA LEU A 495 -24.70 -31.46 21.89
C LEU A 495 -25.29 -31.77 20.51
N VAL A 496 -26.60 -32.04 20.44
CA VAL A 496 -27.29 -32.30 19.16
C VAL A 496 -27.36 -31.04 18.30
N GLU A 497 -27.65 -29.87 18.89
CA GLU A 497 -27.64 -28.59 18.17
C GLU A 497 -26.23 -28.20 17.69
N MET A 498 -25.20 -28.52 18.48
CA MET A 498 -23.79 -28.37 18.11
C MET A 498 -23.40 -29.28 16.94
N LEU A 499 -23.76 -30.57 16.96
CA LEU A 499 -23.53 -31.50 15.85
C LEU A 499 -24.16 -31.01 14.53
N LYS A 500 -25.38 -30.47 14.59
CA LYS A 500 -26.04 -29.85 13.43
C LYS A 500 -25.28 -28.66 12.88
N SER A 501 -24.68 -27.86 13.76
CA SER A 501 -23.90 -26.69 13.37
C SER A 501 -22.56 -27.11 12.77
N TYR A 502 -21.90 -28.11 13.38
CA TYR A 502 -20.69 -28.72 12.86
C TYR A 502 -20.87 -29.30 11.45
N ARG A 503 -21.93 -30.08 11.22
CA ARG A 503 -22.25 -30.65 9.89
C ARG A 503 -22.49 -29.60 8.80
N ARG A 504 -22.82 -28.35 9.18
CA ARG A 504 -22.95 -27.20 8.26
C ARG A 504 -21.63 -26.47 8.04
N GLY A 505 -20.53 -26.95 8.59
CA GLY A 505 -19.21 -26.32 8.51
C GLY A 505 -19.01 -25.12 9.44
N ALA A 506 -19.85 -24.96 10.48
CA ALA A 506 -19.68 -23.89 11.45
C ALA A 506 -18.48 -24.16 12.37
N LYS A 507 -17.78 -23.09 12.78
CA LYS A 507 -16.64 -23.16 13.72
C LYS A 507 -17.07 -23.12 15.19
N TYR A 508 -18.24 -22.58 15.46
CA TYR A 508 -18.83 -22.44 16.79
C TYR A 508 -20.34 -22.62 16.72
N HIS A 509 -20.98 -22.77 17.88
CA HIS A 509 -22.43 -22.76 18.04
C HIS A 509 -22.82 -21.79 19.17
N ARG A 510 -23.78 -20.90 18.91
CA ARG A 510 -24.36 -20.02 19.94
C ARG A 510 -25.47 -20.77 20.67
N LEU A 511 -25.31 -20.92 21.98
CA LEU A 511 -26.23 -21.61 22.87
C LEU A 511 -27.43 -20.72 23.23
N LYS A 512 -28.49 -21.32 23.78
CA LYS A 512 -29.73 -20.61 24.15
C LYS A 512 -29.55 -19.60 25.28
N ASP A 513 -28.52 -19.78 26.11
CA ASP A 513 -28.16 -18.83 27.15
C ASP A 513 -27.28 -17.67 26.63
N GLY A 514 -26.99 -17.65 25.31
CA GLY A 514 -26.18 -16.64 24.65
C GLY A 514 -24.69 -16.95 24.62
N SER A 515 -24.22 -17.98 25.35
CA SER A 515 -22.81 -18.37 25.36
C SER A 515 -22.39 -19.10 24.07
N PHE A 516 -21.09 -19.16 23.82
CA PHE A 516 -20.53 -19.77 22.62
C PHE A 516 -19.84 -21.09 22.95
N ALA A 517 -20.10 -22.11 22.14
CA ALA A 517 -19.44 -23.41 22.22
C ALA A 517 -18.57 -23.64 20.98
N LEU A 518 -17.29 -23.94 21.19
CA LEU A 518 -16.35 -24.24 20.11
C LEU A 518 -16.65 -25.62 19.51
N LEU A 519 -16.65 -25.70 18.18
CA LEU A 519 -16.79 -26.96 17.45
C LEU A 519 -15.39 -27.49 17.10
N THR A 520 -14.77 -28.14 18.07
CA THR A 520 -13.42 -28.72 17.97
C THR A 520 -13.46 -30.16 17.43
N ASP A 521 -12.29 -30.80 17.31
CA ASP A 521 -12.15 -32.20 16.85
C ASP A 521 -12.99 -33.19 17.67
N ALA A 522 -13.27 -32.91 18.94
CA ALA A 522 -14.21 -33.67 19.76
C ALA A 522 -15.61 -33.81 19.12
N MET A 523 -16.09 -32.77 18.42
CA MET A 523 -17.37 -32.79 17.72
C MET A 523 -17.28 -33.59 16.41
N THR A 524 -16.12 -33.57 15.75
CA THR A 524 -15.82 -34.42 14.59
C THR A 524 -15.90 -35.89 14.98
N GLU A 525 -15.14 -36.30 15.99
CA GLU A 525 -15.12 -37.68 16.50
C GLU A 525 -16.53 -38.11 16.94
N LEU A 526 -17.29 -37.22 17.60
CA LEU A 526 -18.66 -37.53 18.00
C LEU A 526 -19.61 -37.70 16.79
N SER A 527 -19.46 -36.89 15.74
CA SER A 527 -20.23 -37.03 14.50
C SER A 527 -19.92 -38.34 13.80
N ASP A 528 -18.63 -38.70 13.69
CA ASP A 528 -18.17 -39.95 13.07
C ASP A 528 -18.72 -41.17 13.82
N VAL A 529 -18.77 -41.12 15.15
CA VAL A 529 -19.36 -42.18 15.96
C VAL A 529 -20.86 -42.29 15.74
N ALA A 530 -21.57 -41.17 15.71
CA ALA A 530 -23.01 -41.17 15.42
C ALA A 530 -23.32 -41.74 14.03
N GLU A 531 -22.54 -41.37 13.02
CA GLU A 531 -22.69 -41.85 11.64
C GLU A 531 -22.37 -43.33 11.50
N ASN A 532 -21.21 -43.77 12.00
CA ASN A 532 -20.83 -45.18 11.92
C ASN A 532 -21.82 -46.09 12.65
N LEU A 533 -22.40 -45.64 13.76
CA LEU A 533 -23.41 -46.38 14.51
C LEU A 533 -24.83 -46.24 13.94
N ASN A 534 -25.03 -45.51 12.85
CA ASN A 534 -26.33 -45.18 12.25
C ASN A 534 -27.32 -44.59 13.27
N ILE A 535 -26.82 -43.69 14.11
CA ILE A 535 -27.59 -43.03 15.14
C ILE A 535 -28.16 -41.73 14.57
N SER A 536 -29.49 -41.65 14.51
CA SER A 536 -30.16 -40.40 14.16
C SER A 536 -30.13 -39.39 15.31
N GLU A 537 -30.26 -38.10 14.97
CA GLU A 537 -30.32 -37.01 15.95
C GLU A 537 -31.47 -37.18 16.96
N LYS A 538 -32.61 -37.70 16.51
CA LYS A 538 -33.75 -38.03 17.39
C LYS A 538 -33.43 -39.15 18.37
N GLN A 539 -32.52 -40.05 18.03
CA GLN A 539 -32.06 -41.11 18.92
C GLN A 539 -31.03 -40.60 19.92
N LEU A 540 -30.17 -39.64 19.55
CA LEU A 540 -29.22 -39.00 20.48
C LEU A 540 -29.92 -38.30 21.65
N LEU A 541 -31.13 -37.76 21.41
CA LEU A 541 -31.95 -37.14 22.46
C LEU A 541 -32.62 -38.15 23.41
N LYS A 542 -32.60 -39.45 23.10
CA LYS A 542 -33.23 -40.47 23.94
C LYS A 542 -32.24 -40.99 24.97
N GLU A 543 -32.71 -41.06 26.22
CA GLU A 543 -32.01 -41.81 27.26
C GLU A 543 -32.01 -43.31 26.89
N ASN A 544 -30.84 -43.94 26.92
CA ASN A 544 -30.59 -45.36 26.62
C ASN A 544 -30.65 -45.74 25.13
N LEU A 545 -29.65 -45.27 24.38
CA LEU A 545 -29.51 -45.55 22.97
C LEU A 545 -29.07 -47.01 22.75
N LYS A 546 -29.85 -47.79 21.99
CA LYS A 546 -29.60 -49.23 21.83
C LYS A 546 -28.93 -49.54 20.48
N VAL A 547 -27.78 -50.19 20.51
CA VAL A 547 -27.07 -50.67 19.31
C VAL A 547 -26.82 -52.19 19.38
N PRO A 548 -26.69 -52.90 18.24
CA PRO A 548 -26.39 -54.33 18.24
C PRO A 548 -25.05 -54.67 18.89
N LYS A 549 -24.98 -55.81 19.61
CA LYS A 549 -23.76 -56.27 20.32
C LYS A 549 -22.52 -56.40 19.45
N TYR A 550 -22.64 -56.75 18.17
CA TYR A 550 -21.48 -56.88 17.27
C TYR A 550 -20.72 -55.55 17.06
N ARG A 551 -21.36 -54.40 17.35
CA ARG A 551 -20.72 -53.06 17.32
C ARG A 551 -19.72 -52.84 18.45
N MET A 552 -19.60 -53.76 19.40
CA MET A 552 -18.62 -53.68 20.49
C MET A 552 -17.18 -53.57 19.97
N LEU A 553 -16.84 -54.28 18.88
CA LEU A 553 -15.49 -54.20 18.29
C LEU A 553 -15.15 -52.78 17.79
N TYR A 554 -16.13 -52.11 17.19
CA TYR A 554 -15.98 -50.71 16.76
C TYR A 554 -15.86 -49.76 17.95
N LEU A 555 -16.73 -49.91 18.95
CA LEU A 555 -16.67 -49.09 20.18
C LEU A 555 -15.34 -49.27 20.94
N ASP A 556 -14.74 -50.45 20.83
CA ASP A 556 -13.44 -50.75 21.41
C ASP A 556 -12.28 -50.15 20.63
N SER A 557 -12.39 -50.04 19.31
CA SER A 557 -11.38 -49.36 18.50
C SER A 557 -11.34 -47.85 18.78
N LEU A 558 -12.48 -47.24 19.14
CA LEU A 558 -12.55 -45.81 19.49
C LEU A 558 -11.64 -45.45 20.66
N LYS A 559 -11.47 -46.34 21.65
CA LYS A 559 -10.55 -46.11 22.78
C LYS A 559 -9.10 -45.86 22.37
N LYS A 560 -8.68 -46.40 21.21
CA LYS A 560 -7.31 -46.28 20.70
C LYS A 560 -7.18 -45.19 19.64
N ASN A 561 -8.27 -44.92 18.90
CA ASN A 561 -8.24 -44.09 17.71
C ASN A 561 -8.83 -42.69 17.91
N CYS A 562 -9.53 -42.45 19.02
CA CYS A 562 -10.10 -41.15 19.36
C CYS A 562 -9.35 -40.57 20.56
N GLU A 563 -8.80 -39.38 20.40
CA GLU A 563 -8.08 -38.68 21.48
C GLU A 563 -9.01 -37.78 22.29
N ASN A 564 -10.11 -37.32 21.68
CA ASN A 564 -11.00 -36.32 22.26
C ASN A 564 -12.31 -36.91 22.83
N LEU A 565 -12.55 -38.22 22.63
CA LEU A 565 -13.73 -38.96 23.08
C LEU A 565 -13.38 -40.00 24.16
N ARG A 566 -14.02 -39.89 25.33
CA ARG A 566 -13.83 -40.89 26.41
C ARG A 566 -14.80 -42.06 26.26
N ILE A 567 -14.32 -43.29 26.40
CA ILE A 567 -15.18 -44.49 26.36
C ILE A 567 -15.16 -45.22 27.71
N ASN A 568 -16.31 -45.26 28.39
CA ASN A 568 -16.47 -45.88 29.69
C ASN A 568 -17.32 -47.15 29.57
N ARG A 569 -16.82 -48.30 30.05
CA ARG A 569 -17.60 -49.54 30.10
C ARG A 569 -18.11 -49.76 31.52
N SER A 570 -19.33 -50.25 31.68
CA SER A 570 -19.83 -50.64 33.00
C SER A 570 -19.07 -51.84 33.56
N ALA A 571 -19.08 -51.97 34.89
CA ALA A 571 -18.47 -53.11 35.57
C ALA A 571 -19.14 -54.44 35.20
N ASP A 572 -20.36 -54.42 34.66
CA ASP A 572 -21.13 -55.59 34.24
C ASP A 572 -20.50 -56.35 33.06
N PHE A 573 -19.50 -55.76 32.39
CA PHE A 573 -18.69 -56.44 31.38
C PHE A 573 -17.63 -57.39 31.97
N LYS A 574 -17.39 -57.36 33.28
CA LYS A 574 -16.40 -58.21 33.98
C LYS A 574 -17.00 -59.50 34.57
N LYS A 575 -18.28 -59.80 34.29
CA LYS A 575 -18.97 -61.00 34.77
C LYS A 575 -18.98 -62.12 33.74
#